data_AF-A0AB38R6X7-F1
#
_entry.id   AF-A0AB38R6X7-F1
#
_cell.length_a   1.000
_cell.length_b   1.000
_cell.length_c   1.000
_cell.angle_alpha   90.00
_cell.angle_beta   90.00
_cell.angle_gamma   90.00
#
_symmetry.space_group_name_H-M   'P 1'
#
loop_
_entity.id
_entity.type
_entity.pdbx_description
1 polymer ?
#
loop_
_entity_poly.entity_id
_entity_poly.type
_entity_poly.pdbx_seq_one_letter_code
_entity_poly.pdbx_strand_id
1 'polypeptide(L)'
;MTSRTQEPGSGAVSGAAFKGGNLPPASAGLTERSHDPDAGGHFGVYGGRHVPEALMAVIEEVTAEYEKARADDTFLNELDRLQRDYTGRPSPIFEATRMSEFAGGARIILKREDLNHTGSHKINNVLGQVLLAKRMGKTRIIAETGAGQHGVASATACALLGLECVIYMGAVDTERQALNVARMRLLGAEVVSVETGSRTLKDAINEALRDWVSHADNTYYCFGTAAGPHPFPTIVRDFQRVVGLETRVQVQALTGRLPDAVTACVGGGSNAIGIFHPFIDDLSVRLVGYEAAGDGVETGRHAATFAGGTPGAFQGAYSYLLQDEDGQTIESHSISAGLDYPGVGPEHAYLSDIGRATYEPVTDSEAMDALLLLSRREGIIPAIESAHAVAGALRLGKELGEGAIIVVNLSGRGDKDMDTAASWFGLFDGASGQAAAPDDAADENDNTEGSDK
;
A
#
# COMPACT_ATOMS: atom_id res chain seq x y z
N MET A 1 -59.29 20.52 -14.56
CA MET A 1 -58.69 20.89 -13.27
C MET A 1 -58.60 19.62 -12.43
N THR A 2 -57.69 18.73 -12.81
CA THR A 2 -56.32 18.55 -12.26
C THR A 2 -56.31 17.79 -10.94
N SER A 3 -55.78 16.57 -11.08
CA SER A 3 -55.47 15.58 -10.07
C SER A 3 -54.54 16.10 -8.97
N ARG A 4 -54.60 15.47 -7.80
CA ARG A 4 -53.44 15.35 -6.91
C ARG A 4 -53.26 13.90 -6.52
N THR A 5 -52.23 13.34 -7.13
CA THR A 5 -51.52 12.12 -6.78
C THR A 5 -50.88 12.25 -5.39
N GLN A 6 -50.92 11.15 -4.65
CA GLN A 6 -50.28 10.95 -3.36
C GLN A 6 -48.82 10.54 -3.62
N GLU A 7 -47.85 11.35 -3.18
CA GLU A 7 -46.43 10.99 -3.21
C GLU A 7 -46.07 10.13 -1.99
N PRO A 8 -45.26 9.07 -2.14
CA PRO A 8 -44.71 8.33 -1.01
C PRO A 8 -43.54 9.12 -0.40
N GLY A 9 -43.52 9.16 0.94
CA GLY A 9 -42.57 9.92 1.73
C GLY A 9 -41.11 9.59 1.40
N SER A 10 -40.33 10.63 1.14
CA SER A 10 -38.88 10.57 1.11
C SER A 10 -38.37 10.20 2.51
N GLY A 11 -37.92 8.95 2.65
CA GLY A 11 -37.05 8.56 3.75
C GLY A 11 -35.76 9.35 3.64
N ALA A 12 -35.70 10.50 4.32
CA ALA A 12 -34.47 11.23 4.51
C ALA A 12 -33.47 10.29 5.19
N VAL A 13 -32.45 9.87 4.45
CA VAL A 13 -31.25 9.24 5.00
C VAL A 13 -30.62 10.30 5.91
N SER A 14 -30.93 10.23 7.21
CA SER A 14 -30.28 11.07 8.20
C SER A 14 -28.82 10.64 8.27
N GLY A 15 -27.94 11.40 7.62
CA GLY A 15 -26.51 11.30 7.86
C GLY A 15 -26.27 11.52 9.35
N ALA A 16 -26.02 10.43 10.07
CA ALA A 16 -25.62 10.50 11.46
C ALA A 16 -24.23 11.15 11.50
N ALA A 17 -24.20 12.46 11.71
CA ALA A 17 -22.99 13.15 12.13
C ALA A 17 -22.47 12.43 13.38
N PHE A 18 -21.24 11.94 13.30
CA PHE A 18 -20.53 11.24 14.39
C PHE A 18 -20.63 12.07 15.67
N LYS A 19 -21.45 11.61 16.63
CA LYS A 19 -21.45 12.14 18.00
C LYS A 19 -20.25 11.51 18.71
N GLY A 20 -19.16 12.27 18.73
CA GLY A 20 -17.82 11.88 19.14
C GLY A 20 -17.72 10.93 20.34
N GLY A 21 -17.34 9.69 20.08
CA GLY A 21 -16.32 9.07 20.93
C GLY A 21 -15.02 9.84 20.71
N ASN A 22 -14.25 10.11 21.76
CA ASN A 22 -12.92 10.70 21.60
C ASN A 22 -12.08 9.76 20.72
N LEU A 23 -11.85 10.16 19.47
CA LEU A 23 -10.91 9.45 18.60
C LEU A 23 -9.53 9.53 19.27
N PRO A 24 -8.75 8.44 19.26
CA PRO A 24 -7.42 8.46 19.83
C PRO A 24 -6.56 9.49 19.07
N PRO A 25 -5.62 10.16 19.75
CA PRO A 25 -4.60 10.93 19.06
C PRO A 25 -3.84 9.98 18.12
N ALA A 26 -3.37 10.51 17.01
CA ALA A 26 -2.76 9.71 15.98
C ALA A 26 -1.39 9.14 16.43
N SER A 27 -0.75 9.79 17.41
CA SER A 27 0.42 9.34 18.14
C SER A 27 0.17 8.18 19.11
N ALA A 28 -1.09 7.85 19.45
CA ALA A 28 -1.41 6.79 20.43
C ALA A 28 -0.80 5.43 20.06
N GLY A 29 -0.67 5.15 18.75
CA GLY A 29 -0.09 3.91 18.24
C GLY A 29 1.38 3.68 18.60
N LEU A 30 2.12 4.73 19.00
CA LEU A 30 3.55 4.64 19.29
C LEU A 30 3.84 4.13 20.71
N THR A 31 2.86 4.21 21.61
CA THR A 31 3.06 3.97 23.04
C THR A 31 2.80 2.53 23.48
N GLU A 32 2.03 1.77 22.71
CA GLU A 32 1.67 0.38 23.01
C GLU A 32 2.72 -0.61 22.48
N ARG A 33 3.15 -1.56 23.34
CA ARG A 33 4.28 -2.49 23.09
C ARG A 33 3.92 -3.99 23.10
N SER A 34 2.63 -4.34 23.17
CA SER A 34 2.15 -5.73 23.35
C SER A 34 2.58 -6.70 22.24
N HIS A 35 2.85 -6.17 21.04
CA HIS A 35 3.25 -6.92 19.85
C HIS A 35 4.59 -6.41 19.30
N ASP A 36 5.44 -5.81 20.14
CA ASP A 36 6.79 -5.38 19.72
C ASP A 36 7.71 -6.60 19.53
N PRO A 37 8.68 -6.51 18.61
CA PRO A 37 9.70 -7.55 18.48
C PRO A 37 10.62 -7.56 19.70
N ASP A 38 11.49 -8.58 19.79
CA ASP A 38 12.58 -8.55 20.76
C ASP A 38 13.57 -7.38 20.49
N ALA A 39 14.54 -7.19 21.39
CA ALA A 39 15.52 -6.11 21.28
C ALA A 39 16.42 -6.20 20.02
N GLY A 40 16.52 -7.39 19.41
CA GLY A 40 17.20 -7.61 18.13
C GLY A 40 16.32 -7.33 16.92
N GLY A 41 15.02 -7.09 17.13
CA GLY A 41 14.05 -6.84 16.08
C GLY A 41 13.36 -8.10 15.56
N HIS A 42 13.29 -9.18 16.34
CA HIS A 42 12.63 -10.41 15.93
C HIS A 42 11.17 -10.52 16.41
N PHE A 43 10.25 -10.73 15.47
CA PHE A 43 8.89 -11.20 15.70
C PHE A 43 8.89 -12.73 15.57
N GLY A 44 9.00 -13.43 16.70
CA GLY A 44 9.31 -14.86 16.66
C GLY A 44 10.67 -15.09 15.98
N VAL A 45 10.68 -15.73 14.80
CA VAL A 45 11.89 -15.96 14.00
C VAL A 45 12.13 -14.89 12.92
N TYR A 46 11.16 -14.02 12.67
CA TYR A 46 11.18 -13.06 11.55
C TYR A 46 11.73 -11.70 11.97
N GLY A 47 12.34 -10.97 11.04
CA GLY A 47 12.88 -9.63 11.28
C GLY A 47 14.39 -9.64 11.42
N GLY A 48 14.89 -9.03 12.50
CA GLY A 48 16.32 -8.88 12.74
C GLY A 48 16.98 -7.78 11.92
N ARG A 49 18.30 -7.87 11.77
CA ARG A 49 19.16 -6.88 11.09
C ARG A 49 20.15 -7.60 10.16
N HIS A 50 19.67 -8.05 9.00
CA HIS A 50 20.48 -8.70 7.96
C HIS A 50 21.16 -7.67 7.05
N VAL A 51 22.01 -6.83 7.63
CA VAL A 51 22.67 -5.70 6.97
C VAL A 51 24.19 -5.78 7.07
N PRO A 52 24.94 -5.12 6.18
CA PRO A 52 26.37 -4.93 6.36
C PRO A 52 26.69 -4.16 7.65
N GLU A 53 27.80 -4.52 8.31
CA GLU A 53 28.29 -3.85 9.52
C GLU A 53 28.38 -2.32 9.38
N ALA A 54 28.71 -1.83 8.18
CA ALA A 54 28.81 -0.41 7.89
C ALA A 54 27.51 0.39 8.16
N LEU A 55 26.34 -0.27 8.19
CA LEU A 55 25.06 0.37 8.50
C LEU A 55 24.67 0.28 9.99
N MET A 56 25.35 -0.54 10.79
CA MET A 56 24.91 -0.84 12.16
C MET A 56 24.92 0.41 13.05
N ALA A 57 25.95 1.25 12.95
CA ALA A 57 26.05 2.47 13.75
C ALA A 57 24.86 3.42 13.54
N VAL A 58 24.48 3.69 12.28
CA VAL A 58 23.34 4.58 11.97
C VAL A 58 21.99 3.93 12.28
N ILE A 59 21.87 2.60 12.12
CA ILE A 59 20.67 1.85 12.52
C ILE A 59 20.48 1.91 14.04
N GLU A 60 21.54 1.76 14.83
CA GLU A 60 21.48 1.89 16.28
C GLU A 60 21.17 3.34 16.71
N GLU A 61 21.72 4.34 16.03
CA GLU A 61 21.39 5.75 16.23
C GLU A 61 19.88 6.01 16.03
N VAL A 62 19.32 5.54 14.90
CA VAL A 62 17.88 5.63 14.61
C VAL A 62 17.05 4.89 15.66
N THR A 63 17.47 3.68 16.04
CA THR A 63 16.75 2.87 17.04
C THR A 63 16.69 3.58 18.39
N ALA A 64 17.84 4.08 18.86
CA ALA A 64 17.93 4.77 20.14
C ALA A 64 17.12 6.07 20.14
N GLU A 65 17.14 6.82 19.04
CA GLU A 65 16.37 8.06 18.97
C GLU A 65 14.87 7.81 18.83
N TYR A 66 14.46 6.78 18.10
CA TYR A 66 13.05 6.38 18.03
C TYR A 66 12.49 6.01 19.40
N GLU A 67 13.23 5.21 20.19
CA GLU A 67 12.81 4.84 21.55
C GLU A 67 12.65 6.05 22.49
N LYS A 68 13.47 7.09 22.31
CA LYS A 68 13.27 8.37 23.04
C LYS A 68 12.06 9.12 22.53
N ALA A 69 11.92 9.24 21.21
CA ALA A 69 10.87 10.02 20.56
C ALA A 69 9.47 9.47 20.87
N ARG A 70 9.29 8.15 20.87
CA ARG A 70 8.00 7.50 21.17
C ARG A 70 7.52 7.66 22.62
N ALA A 71 8.38 8.19 23.51
CA ALA A 71 8.05 8.51 24.90
C ALA A 71 8.10 10.02 25.21
N ASP A 72 8.32 10.88 24.20
CA ASP A 72 8.44 12.33 24.36
C ASP A 72 7.16 13.03 23.91
N ASP A 73 6.40 13.58 24.86
CA ASP A 73 5.18 14.34 24.61
C ASP A 73 5.37 15.47 23.59
N THR A 74 6.55 16.08 23.52
CA THR A 74 6.82 17.14 22.53
C THR A 74 6.79 16.59 21.10
N PHE A 75 7.40 15.42 20.89
CA PHE A 75 7.40 14.74 19.61
C PHE A 75 5.99 14.24 19.24
N LEU A 76 5.30 13.60 20.20
CA LEU A 76 3.96 13.06 20.00
C LEU A 76 2.95 14.17 19.66
N ASN A 77 2.97 15.28 20.41
CA ASN A 77 2.09 16.43 20.16
C ASN A 77 2.35 17.08 18.80
N GLU A 78 3.61 17.16 18.37
CA GLU A 78 3.95 17.71 17.05
C GLU A 78 3.49 16.80 15.92
N LEU A 79 3.67 15.48 16.07
CA LEU A 79 3.15 14.49 15.12
C LEU A 79 1.61 14.55 15.03
N ASP A 80 0.92 14.61 16.18
CA ASP A 80 -0.54 14.76 16.23
C ASP A 80 -1.01 16.04 15.56
N ARG A 81 -0.31 17.16 15.79
CA ARG A 81 -0.61 18.43 15.14
C ARG A 81 -0.46 18.33 13.63
N LEU A 82 0.62 17.73 13.13
CA LEU A 82 0.84 17.53 11.70
C LEU A 82 -0.21 16.59 11.08
N GLN A 83 -0.53 15.49 11.74
CA GLN A 83 -1.54 14.54 11.25
C GLN A 83 -2.93 15.20 11.20
N ARG A 84 -3.31 15.99 12.20
CA ARG A 84 -4.60 16.71 12.20
C ARG A 84 -4.63 17.87 11.21
N ASP A 85 -3.67 18.78 11.30
CA ASP A 85 -3.76 20.10 10.65
C ASP A 85 -3.15 20.12 9.24
N TYR A 86 -2.23 19.19 8.93
CA TYR A 86 -1.55 19.12 7.63
C TYR A 86 -2.00 17.91 6.79
N THR A 87 -2.07 16.72 7.38
CA THR A 87 -2.55 15.52 6.66
C THR A 87 -4.06 15.51 6.46
N GLY A 88 -4.82 16.04 7.44
CA GLY A 88 -6.28 16.04 7.44
C GLY A 88 -6.90 14.85 8.19
N ARG A 89 -6.19 14.26 9.16
CA ARG A 89 -6.72 13.18 9.99
C ARG A 89 -7.76 13.69 10.99
N PRO A 90 -8.75 12.86 11.39
CA PRO A 90 -8.94 11.45 11.01
C PRO A 90 -9.50 11.29 9.59
N SER A 91 -9.06 10.26 8.87
CA SER A 91 -9.70 9.92 7.60
C SER A 91 -11.07 9.27 7.88
N PRO A 92 -12.11 9.54 7.06
CA PRO A 92 -13.44 8.98 7.32
C PRO A 92 -13.49 7.48 7.02
N ILE A 93 -14.51 6.80 7.55
CA ILE A 93 -15.01 5.55 6.98
C ILE A 93 -16.23 5.83 6.12
N PHE A 94 -16.44 5.02 5.08
CA PHE A 94 -17.58 5.14 4.18
C PHE A 94 -18.20 3.77 3.93
N GLU A 95 -19.48 3.60 4.23
CA GLU A 95 -20.22 2.38 3.87
C GLU A 95 -20.62 2.42 2.40
N ALA A 96 -19.93 1.61 1.59
CA ALA A 96 -20.14 1.48 0.16
C ALA A 96 -21.36 0.57 -0.12
N THR A 97 -22.55 1.10 0.18
CA THR A 97 -23.82 0.34 0.12
C THR A 97 -24.10 -0.26 -1.26
N ARG A 98 -23.65 0.37 -2.36
CA ARG A 98 -23.87 -0.15 -3.72
C ARG A 98 -22.89 -1.27 -4.07
N MET A 99 -21.85 -1.48 -3.28
CA MET A 99 -20.96 -2.63 -3.42
C MET A 99 -21.54 -3.90 -2.81
N SER A 100 -22.53 -3.79 -1.91
CA SER A 100 -23.14 -4.93 -1.20
C SER A 100 -23.76 -5.96 -2.17
N GLU A 101 -24.34 -5.51 -3.28
CA GLU A 101 -24.90 -6.39 -4.32
C GLU A 101 -23.85 -7.31 -4.96
N PHE A 102 -22.58 -6.89 -4.98
CA PHE A 102 -21.45 -7.66 -5.52
C PHE A 102 -20.71 -8.48 -4.45
N ALA A 103 -21.02 -8.24 -3.17
CA ALA A 103 -20.38 -8.84 -2.01
C ALA A 103 -21.29 -9.83 -1.27
N GLY A 104 -22.29 -10.42 -1.94
CA GLY A 104 -23.19 -11.41 -1.32
C GLY A 104 -24.05 -10.85 -0.19
N GLY A 105 -24.35 -9.54 -0.20
CA GLY A 105 -25.10 -8.88 0.86
C GLY A 105 -24.26 -8.44 2.06
N ALA A 106 -22.94 -8.65 2.02
CA ALA A 106 -22.04 -8.09 3.03
C ALA A 106 -21.99 -6.56 2.94
N ARG A 107 -21.71 -5.92 4.07
CA ARG A 107 -21.52 -4.48 4.24
C ARG A 107 -20.04 -4.15 4.05
N ILE A 108 -19.72 -3.49 2.95
CA ILE A 108 -18.35 -3.05 2.63
C ILE A 108 -18.12 -1.65 3.20
N ILE A 109 -17.17 -1.51 4.12
CA ILE A 109 -16.81 -0.25 4.76
C ILE A 109 -15.40 0.14 4.33
N LEU A 110 -15.25 1.27 3.64
CA LEU A 110 -13.97 1.75 3.16
C LEU A 110 -13.34 2.68 4.19
N LYS A 111 -12.11 2.38 4.65
CA LYS A 111 -11.26 3.33 5.39
C LYS A 111 -10.52 4.21 4.40
N ARG A 112 -10.84 5.52 4.39
CA ARG A 112 -10.54 6.44 3.27
C ARG A 112 -9.17 7.11 3.34
N GLU A 113 -8.09 6.33 3.36
CA GLU A 113 -6.71 6.86 3.32
C GLU A 113 -6.37 7.54 1.99
N ASP A 114 -7.16 7.31 0.94
CA ASP A 114 -7.14 8.01 -0.35
C ASP A 114 -7.35 9.53 -0.23
N LEU A 115 -8.02 9.97 0.84
CA LEU A 115 -8.31 11.38 1.10
C LEU A 115 -7.20 12.12 1.87
N ASN A 116 -6.19 11.41 2.36
CA ASN A 116 -5.08 12.06 3.03
C ASN A 116 -4.37 13.04 2.08
N HIS A 117 -3.74 14.07 2.65
CA HIS A 117 -2.78 14.86 1.89
C HIS A 117 -1.76 13.94 1.20
N THR A 118 -1.32 14.34 -0.01
CA THR A 118 -0.58 13.55 -1.01
C THR A 118 -1.34 12.40 -1.68
N GLY A 119 -2.35 11.81 -1.04
CA GLY A 119 -3.31 10.87 -1.63
C GLY A 119 -3.16 9.41 -1.24
N SER A 120 -2.44 9.12 -0.16
CA SER A 120 -2.33 7.76 0.37
C SER A 120 -1.97 7.73 1.85
N HIS A 121 -1.99 6.53 2.43
CA HIS A 121 -1.48 6.24 3.77
C HIS A 121 0.02 6.57 3.96
N LYS A 122 0.82 6.72 2.90
CA LYS A 122 2.28 6.90 3.01
C LYS A 122 2.68 8.14 3.81
N ILE A 123 1.88 9.19 3.75
CA ILE A 123 2.16 10.44 4.48
C ILE A 123 2.21 10.26 6.00
N ASN A 124 1.48 9.27 6.55
CA ASN A 124 1.49 8.98 7.99
C ASN A 124 2.90 8.59 8.46
N ASN A 125 3.50 7.62 7.77
CA ASN A 125 4.86 7.13 8.02
C ASN A 125 5.89 8.24 7.81
N VAL A 126 5.82 8.92 6.67
CA VAL A 126 6.83 9.89 6.27
C VAL A 126 6.88 11.06 7.24
N LEU A 127 5.75 11.61 7.67
CA LEU A 127 5.76 12.73 8.63
C LEU A 127 6.44 12.32 9.94
N GLY A 128 6.16 11.12 10.45
CA GLY A 128 6.82 10.58 11.64
C GLY A 128 8.34 10.43 11.46
N GLN A 129 8.78 9.82 10.36
CA GLN A 129 10.20 9.59 10.10
C GLN A 129 10.98 10.88 9.81
N VAL A 130 10.44 11.81 9.03
CA VAL A 130 11.13 13.08 8.72
C VAL A 130 11.16 13.99 9.96
N LEU A 131 10.14 13.94 10.82
CA LEU A 131 10.19 14.58 12.14
C LEU A 131 11.26 13.96 13.03
N LEU A 132 11.40 12.62 13.02
CA LEU A 132 12.46 11.91 13.74
C LEU A 132 13.85 12.31 13.23
N ALA A 133 14.04 12.36 11.91
CA ALA A 133 15.29 12.79 11.29
C ALA A 133 15.68 14.22 11.70
N LYS A 134 14.71 15.15 11.73
CA LYS A 134 14.92 16.52 12.21
C LYS A 134 15.35 16.55 13.68
N ARG A 135 14.75 15.70 14.52
CA ARG A 135 15.13 15.55 15.93
C ARG A 135 16.56 15.01 16.09
N MET A 136 16.97 14.09 15.23
CA MET A 136 18.34 13.57 15.16
C MET A 136 19.36 14.61 14.65
N GLY A 137 18.92 15.78 14.19
CA GLY A 137 19.79 16.80 13.60
C GLY A 137 20.28 16.46 12.20
N LYS A 138 19.67 15.47 11.53
CA LYS A 138 19.97 15.13 10.13
C LYS A 138 19.43 16.24 9.23
N THR A 139 20.20 16.60 8.21
CA THR A 139 19.88 17.71 7.30
C THR A 139 19.40 17.23 5.93
N ARG A 140 19.62 15.94 5.63
CA ARG A 140 19.33 15.31 4.35
C ARG A 140 18.52 14.03 4.54
N ILE A 141 17.50 13.86 3.70
CA ILE A 141 16.66 12.67 3.63
C ILE A 141 16.88 11.98 2.30
N ILE A 142 17.02 10.66 2.34
CA ILE A 142 16.94 9.79 1.17
C ILE A 142 15.74 8.87 1.28
N ALA A 143 15.16 8.49 0.15
CA ALA A 143 14.11 7.49 0.07
C ALA A 143 14.11 6.80 -1.30
N GLU A 144 13.64 5.55 -1.36
CA GLU A 144 13.29 4.86 -2.60
C GLU A 144 11.86 5.17 -3.03
N THR A 145 11.49 4.91 -4.28
CA THR A 145 10.08 4.80 -4.66
C THR A 145 9.90 3.99 -5.95
N GLY A 146 8.81 3.20 -6.02
CA GLY A 146 8.33 2.54 -7.24
C GLY A 146 7.23 3.39 -7.89
N ALA A 147 5.96 3.17 -7.50
CA ALA A 147 4.80 3.96 -7.96
C ALA A 147 4.84 5.49 -7.72
N GLY A 148 5.90 6.03 -7.11
CA GLY A 148 6.09 7.45 -6.84
C GLY A 148 5.39 8.00 -5.58
N GLN A 149 4.45 7.29 -4.97
CA GLN A 149 3.68 7.80 -3.82
C GLN A 149 4.54 8.03 -2.56
N HIS A 150 5.44 7.11 -2.24
CA HIS A 150 6.37 7.28 -1.11
C HIS A 150 7.37 8.42 -1.38
N GLY A 151 7.88 8.51 -2.61
CA GLY A 151 8.76 9.61 -3.02
C GLY A 151 8.08 10.97 -2.93
N VAL A 152 6.84 11.11 -3.41
CA VAL A 152 6.05 12.34 -3.29
C VAL A 152 5.76 12.68 -1.82
N ALA A 153 5.40 11.70 -0.99
CA ALA A 153 5.21 11.92 0.43
C ALA A 153 6.50 12.41 1.11
N SER A 154 7.64 11.77 0.83
CA SER A 154 8.97 12.14 1.35
C SER A 154 9.36 13.56 0.94
N ALA A 155 9.25 13.89 -0.34
CA ALA A 155 9.47 15.24 -0.84
C ALA A 155 8.56 16.27 -0.15
N THR A 156 7.28 15.93 0.08
CA THR A 156 6.31 16.80 0.75
C THR A 156 6.72 17.11 2.19
N ALA A 157 7.08 16.09 2.97
CA ALA A 157 7.48 16.28 4.36
C ALA A 157 8.82 17.01 4.48
N CYS A 158 9.78 16.74 3.58
CA CYS A 158 11.06 17.44 3.56
C CYS A 158 10.89 18.93 3.25
N ALA A 159 10.05 19.25 2.24
CA ALA A 159 9.71 20.63 1.91
C ALA A 159 9.05 21.36 3.09
N LEU A 160 8.13 20.69 3.81
CA LEU A 160 7.47 21.23 4.99
C LEU A 160 8.45 21.50 6.15
N LEU A 161 9.37 20.58 6.40
CA LEU A 161 10.23 20.60 7.59
C LEU A 161 11.60 21.25 7.36
N GLY A 162 11.89 21.63 6.10
CA GLY A 162 13.10 22.36 5.70
C GLY A 162 14.33 21.46 5.57
N LEU A 163 14.17 20.27 4.98
CA LEU A 163 15.24 19.28 4.81
C LEU A 163 15.52 19.03 3.32
N GLU A 164 16.78 18.72 3.00
CA GLU A 164 17.16 18.27 1.65
C GLU A 164 16.56 16.89 1.39
N CYS A 165 16.08 16.64 0.17
CA CYS A 165 15.42 15.39 -0.19
C CYS A 165 15.98 14.85 -1.50
N VAL A 166 16.46 13.60 -1.48
CA VAL A 166 16.90 12.86 -2.66
C VAL A 166 16.10 11.57 -2.76
N ILE A 167 15.43 11.38 -3.89
CA ILE A 167 14.59 10.21 -4.15
C ILE A 167 15.26 9.33 -5.21
N TYR A 168 15.48 8.07 -4.89
CA TYR A 168 15.93 7.04 -5.81
C TYR A 168 14.71 6.35 -6.44
N MET A 169 14.68 6.27 -7.76
CA MET A 169 13.57 5.68 -8.51
C MET A 169 14.11 4.93 -9.72
N GLY A 170 13.67 3.70 -9.94
CA GLY A 170 14.09 2.89 -11.09
C GLY A 170 13.71 3.56 -12.42
N ALA A 171 14.58 3.49 -13.43
CA ALA A 171 14.35 4.20 -14.70
C ALA A 171 13.02 3.83 -15.36
N VAL A 172 12.62 2.55 -15.32
CA VAL A 172 11.33 2.08 -15.86
C VAL A 172 10.16 2.73 -15.12
N ASP A 173 10.28 2.88 -13.79
CA ASP A 173 9.26 3.54 -12.98
C ASP A 173 9.23 5.05 -13.23
N THR A 174 10.37 5.70 -13.46
CA THR A 174 10.41 7.14 -13.76
C THR A 174 9.65 7.51 -15.03
N GLU A 175 9.71 6.65 -16.05
CA GLU A 175 8.98 6.82 -17.31
C GLU A 175 7.47 6.59 -17.11
N ARG A 176 7.10 5.47 -16.48
CA ARG A 176 5.70 5.09 -16.27
C ARG A 176 4.97 6.01 -15.29
N GLN A 177 5.70 6.68 -14.38
CA GLN A 177 5.15 7.52 -13.32
C GLN A 177 5.64 8.98 -13.42
N ALA A 178 5.78 9.48 -14.65
CA ALA A 178 6.29 10.82 -14.94
C ALA A 178 5.59 11.94 -14.15
N LEU A 179 4.28 11.81 -13.89
CA LEU A 179 3.53 12.77 -13.07
C LEU A 179 4.05 12.84 -11.63
N ASN A 180 4.37 11.70 -11.02
CA ASN A 180 4.93 11.69 -9.66
C ASN A 180 6.37 12.19 -9.64
N VAL A 181 7.17 11.91 -10.67
CA VAL A 181 8.51 12.52 -10.83
C VAL A 181 8.42 14.05 -10.90
N ALA A 182 7.50 14.59 -11.71
CA ALA A 182 7.27 16.02 -11.79
C ALA A 182 6.82 16.63 -10.45
N ARG A 183 5.91 15.96 -9.72
CA ARG A 183 5.47 16.39 -8.38
C ARG A 183 6.63 16.43 -7.38
N MET A 184 7.49 15.42 -7.36
CA MET A 184 8.67 15.40 -6.47
C MET A 184 9.63 16.56 -6.76
N ARG A 185 9.93 16.82 -8.04
CA ARG A 185 10.79 17.95 -8.45
C ARG A 185 10.16 19.30 -8.13
N LEU A 186 8.84 19.45 -8.30
CA LEU A 186 8.12 20.67 -7.93
C LEU A 186 8.19 20.95 -6.42
N LEU A 187 8.24 19.90 -5.60
CA LEU A 187 8.43 19.98 -4.15
C LEU A 187 9.89 20.25 -3.74
N GLY A 188 10.81 20.36 -4.70
CA GLY A 188 12.23 20.67 -4.45
C GLY A 188 13.10 19.43 -4.18
N ALA A 189 12.58 18.22 -4.36
CA ALA A 189 13.40 17.01 -4.23
C ALA A 189 14.22 16.74 -5.49
N GLU A 190 15.45 16.25 -5.30
CA GLU A 190 16.22 15.62 -6.36
C GLU A 190 15.63 14.22 -6.64
N VAL A 191 15.52 13.85 -7.92
CA VAL A 191 15.06 12.51 -8.33
C VAL A 191 16.15 11.86 -9.17
N VAL A 192 16.76 10.83 -8.62
CA VAL A 192 17.84 10.04 -9.22
C VAL A 192 17.24 8.83 -9.93
N SER A 193 17.38 8.79 -11.27
CA SER A 193 16.99 7.63 -12.09
C SER A 193 18.03 6.52 -11.94
N VAL A 194 17.60 5.34 -11.47
CA VAL A 194 18.46 4.17 -11.31
C VAL A 194 18.39 3.30 -12.57
N GLU A 195 19.50 3.26 -13.31
CA GLU A 195 19.65 2.58 -14.60
C GLU A 195 20.20 1.15 -14.50
N THR A 196 20.59 0.73 -13.30
CA THR A 196 21.20 -0.57 -13.02
C THR A 196 20.15 -1.64 -12.75
N GLY A 197 20.51 -2.91 -12.97
CA GLY A 197 19.67 -4.07 -12.65
C GLY A 197 18.36 -4.13 -13.45
N SER A 198 17.28 -4.49 -12.76
CA SER A 198 15.91 -4.51 -13.30
C SER A 198 15.33 -3.10 -13.53
N ARG A 199 15.96 -2.05 -12.98
CA ARG A 199 15.54 -0.64 -13.08
C ARG A 199 14.16 -0.39 -12.47
N THR A 200 13.87 -1.09 -11.37
CA THR A 200 12.62 -1.01 -10.61
C THR A 200 12.90 -0.67 -9.12
N LEU A 201 11.88 -0.75 -8.27
CA LEU A 201 11.97 -0.51 -6.82
C LEU A 201 13.13 -1.24 -6.13
N LYS A 202 13.43 -2.49 -6.50
CA LYS A 202 14.54 -3.27 -5.92
C LYS A 202 15.88 -2.55 -6.08
N ASP A 203 16.16 -2.02 -7.27
CA ASP A 203 17.42 -1.35 -7.58
C ASP A 203 17.48 0.05 -6.93
N ALA A 204 16.35 0.74 -6.86
CA ALA A 204 16.23 2.00 -6.12
C ALA A 204 16.58 1.83 -4.62
N ILE A 205 16.13 0.74 -3.99
CA ILE A 205 16.49 0.42 -2.59
C ILE A 205 17.99 0.17 -2.46
N ASN A 206 18.58 -0.57 -3.39
CA ASN A 206 20.01 -0.85 -3.36
C ASN A 206 20.85 0.43 -3.46
N GLU A 207 20.49 1.36 -4.34
CA GLU A 207 21.19 2.64 -4.47
C GLU A 207 20.97 3.55 -3.26
N ALA A 208 19.75 3.60 -2.70
CA ALA A 208 19.48 4.34 -1.46
C ALA A 208 20.30 3.81 -0.28
N LEU A 209 20.43 2.49 -0.14
CA LEU A 209 21.27 1.88 0.91
C LEU A 209 22.75 2.21 0.70
N ARG A 210 23.26 2.20 -0.54
CA ARG A 210 24.65 2.57 -0.86
C ARG A 210 24.94 4.04 -0.53
N ASP A 211 24.00 4.93 -0.85
CA ASP A 211 24.08 6.33 -0.44
C ASP A 211 24.14 6.44 1.08
N TRP A 212 23.25 5.73 1.78
CA TRP A 212 23.19 5.83 3.23
C TRP A 212 24.49 5.43 3.92
N VAL A 213 25.15 4.36 3.44
CA VAL A 213 26.49 3.97 3.93
C VAL A 213 27.49 5.10 3.79
N SER A 214 27.43 5.87 2.71
CA SER A 214 28.42 6.90 2.38
C SER A 214 28.16 8.23 3.08
N HIS A 215 26.92 8.48 3.53
CA HIS A 215 26.48 9.76 4.09
C HIS A 215 25.73 9.63 5.43
N ALA A 216 25.98 8.56 6.17
CA ALA A 216 25.27 8.22 7.42
C ALA A 216 25.25 9.36 8.47
N ASP A 217 26.32 10.16 8.53
CA ASP A 217 26.48 11.23 9.53
C ASP A 217 25.39 12.31 9.42
N ASN A 218 25.05 12.74 8.21
CA ASN A 218 24.09 13.82 7.97
C ASN A 218 22.77 13.38 7.30
N THR A 219 22.68 12.12 6.87
CA THR A 219 21.55 11.58 6.10
C THR A 219 20.70 10.61 6.91
N TYR A 220 19.37 10.77 6.84
CA TYR A 220 18.40 9.79 7.33
C TYR A 220 17.75 9.06 6.15
N TYR A 221 17.64 7.74 6.24
CA TYR A 221 16.92 6.93 5.26
C TYR A 221 15.44 6.76 5.64
N CYS A 222 14.55 7.43 4.91
CA CYS A 222 13.11 7.35 5.09
C CYS A 222 12.54 6.11 4.39
N PHE A 223 12.53 4.97 5.10
CA PHE A 223 12.10 3.69 4.55
C PHE A 223 10.58 3.66 4.28
N GLY A 224 10.17 3.17 3.11
CA GLY A 224 8.80 3.37 2.60
C GLY A 224 7.75 2.35 3.03
N THR A 225 8.13 1.26 3.71
CA THR A 225 7.20 0.18 4.07
C THR A 225 7.60 -0.57 5.34
N ALA A 226 6.72 -1.40 5.88
CA ALA A 226 6.94 -2.15 7.13
C ALA A 226 7.82 -3.39 6.92
N ALA A 227 8.95 -3.21 6.25
CA ALA A 227 9.98 -4.20 5.99
C ALA A 227 11.35 -3.60 6.36
N GLY A 228 12.43 -4.16 5.81
CA GLY A 228 13.78 -3.67 6.11
C GLY A 228 14.29 -4.13 7.48
N PRO A 229 15.54 -3.77 7.83
CA PRO A 229 16.12 -4.13 9.12
C PRO A 229 15.40 -3.42 10.26
N HIS A 230 15.39 -4.04 11.44
CA HIS A 230 14.98 -3.33 12.66
C HIS A 230 15.85 -2.06 12.84
N PRO A 231 15.25 -0.88 13.07
CA PRO A 231 13.92 -0.67 13.63
C PRO A 231 12.79 -0.37 12.63
N PHE A 232 13.05 -0.38 11.32
CA PHE A 232 12.08 0.12 10.33
C PHE A 232 10.73 -0.59 10.31
N PRO A 233 10.61 -1.94 10.41
CA PRO A 233 9.31 -2.60 10.49
C PRO A 233 8.43 -2.03 11.61
N THR A 234 9.00 -1.88 12.81
CA THR A 234 8.34 -1.33 13.99
C THR A 234 8.00 0.15 13.82
N ILE A 235 8.96 0.98 13.39
CA ILE A 235 8.76 2.42 13.17
C ILE A 235 7.63 2.67 12.18
N VAL A 236 7.67 2.00 11.03
CA VAL A 236 6.68 2.20 9.97
C VAL A 236 5.31 1.71 10.41
N ARG A 237 5.22 0.55 11.07
CA ARG A 237 3.97 0.09 11.66
C ARG A 237 3.43 1.16 12.60
N ASP A 238 4.21 1.59 13.59
CA ASP A 238 3.73 2.45 14.67
C ASP A 238 3.16 3.76 14.13
N PHE A 239 3.82 4.40 13.15
CA PHE A 239 3.31 5.58 12.48
C PHE A 239 2.06 5.32 11.60
N GLN A 240 1.81 4.08 11.19
CA GLN A 240 0.61 3.68 10.44
C GLN A 240 -0.54 3.17 11.34
N ARG A 241 -0.28 2.84 12.61
CA ARG A 241 -1.29 2.30 13.56
C ARG A 241 -2.50 3.21 13.76
N VAL A 242 -2.33 4.52 13.52
CA VAL A 242 -3.43 5.49 13.53
C VAL A 242 -4.61 5.03 12.64
N VAL A 243 -4.33 4.37 11.51
CA VAL A 243 -5.36 3.91 10.57
C VAL A 243 -6.30 2.92 11.25
N GLY A 244 -5.78 1.88 11.89
CA GLY A 244 -6.59 0.90 12.62
C GLY A 244 -7.26 1.50 13.86
N LEU A 245 -6.59 2.42 14.56
CA LEU A 245 -7.09 3.01 15.79
C LEU A 245 -8.34 3.86 15.54
N GLU A 246 -8.29 4.70 14.51
CA GLU A 246 -9.47 5.43 14.03
C GLU A 246 -10.55 4.48 13.53
N THR A 247 -10.16 3.48 12.72
CA THR A 247 -11.09 2.51 12.13
C THR A 247 -11.91 1.79 13.19
N ARG A 248 -11.26 1.33 14.28
CA ARG A 248 -11.91 0.59 15.37
C ARG A 248 -13.01 1.42 16.03
N VAL A 249 -12.71 2.68 16.36
CA VAL A 249 -13.72 3.58 16.96
C VAL A 249 -14.84 3.90 15.96
N GLN A 250 -14.47 4.22 14.72
CA GLN A 250 -15.42 4.63 13.68
C GLN A 250 -16.39 3.49 13.32
N VAL A 251 -15.90 2.25 13.12
CA VAL A 251 -16.74 1.11 12.73
C VAL A 251 -17.69 0.69 13.86
N GLN A 252 -17.23 0.74 15.11
CA GLN A 252 -18.09 0.48 16.27
C GLN A 252 -19.19 1.53 16.40
N ALA A 253 -18.86 2.81 16.15
CA ALA A 253 -19.86 3.88 16.16
C ALA A 253 -20.88 3.74 15.02
N LEU A 254 -20.44 3.31 13.83
CA LEU A 254 -21.31 3.13 12.66
C LEU A 254 -22.20 1.89 12.77
N THR A 255 -21.68 0.80 13.34
CA THR A 255 -22.31 -0.53 13.23
C THR A 255 -22.76 -1.13 14.57
N GLY A 256 -22.36 -0.53 15.69
CA GLY A 256 -22.66 -1.01 17.04
C GLY A 256 -21.80 -2.20 17.50
N ARG A 257 -20.87 -2.70 16.67
CA ARG A 257 -20.00 -3.86 16.97
C ARG A 257 -18.65 -3.77 16.24
N LEU A 258 -17.74 -4.69 16.54
CA LEU A 258 -16.52 -4.90 15.75
C LEU A 258 -16.86 -5.52 14.39
N PRO A 259 -16.02 -5.29 13.36
CA PRO A 259 -16.22 -5.89 12.04
C PRO A 259 -15.96 -7.40 12.09
N ASP A 260 -16.53 -8.13 11.13
CA ASP A 260 -16.25 -9.57 10.97
C ASP A 260 -14.88 -9.78 10.31
N ALA A 261 -14.45 -8.83 9.46
CA ALA A 261 -13.12 -8.82 8.87
C ALA A 261 -12.56 -7.40 8.67
N VAL A 262 -11.25 -7.27 8.79
CA VAL A 262 -10.46 -6.10 8.36
C VAL A 262 -9.50 -6.56 7.27
N THR A 263 -9.50 -5.85 6.14
CA THR A 263 -8.76 -6.25 4.96
C THR A 263 -7.92 -5.11 4.38
N ALA A 264 -6.84 -5.48 3.70
CA ALA A 264 -5.90 -4.53 3.09
C ALA A 264 -5.06 -5.20 1.99
N CYS A 265 -4.52 -4.41 1.07
CA CYS A 265 -3.56 -4.90 0.09
C CYS A 265 -2.16 -5.02 0.70
N VAL A 266 -1.37 -6.01 0.28
CA VAL A 266 -0.06 -6.32 0.85
C VAL A 266 0.99 -6.32 -0.25
N GLY A 267 1.77 -5.23 -0.32
CA GLY A 267 3.10 -5.23 -0.91
C GLY A 267 4.11 -5.50 0.21
N GLY A 268 4.93 -4.52 0.57
CA GLY A 268 5.76 -4.64 1.79
C GLY A 268 4.98 -4.59 3.13
N GLY A 269 3.69 -4.22 3.12
CA GLY A 269 2.79 -4.42 4.29
C GLY A 269 2.40 -3.19 5.14
N SER A 270 3.00 -2.02 4.93
CA SER A 270 2.76 -0.83 5.80
C SER A 270 1.29 -0.43 6.03
N ASN A 271 0.47 -0.37 4.98
CA ASN A 271 -0.96 -0.04 5.12
C ASN A 271 -1.75 -1.14 5.84
N ALA A 272 -1.39 -2.41 5.58
CA ALA A 272 -2.08 -3.57 6.12
C ALA A 272 -1.79 -3.70 7.61
N ILE A 273 -0.52 -3.67 8.02
CA ILE A 273 -0.18 -3.73 9.45
C ILE A 273 -0.76 -2.53 10.22
N GLY A 274 -0.77 -1.34 9.61
CA GLY A 274 -1.36 -0.14 10.22
C GLY A 274 -2.85 -0.28 10.55
N ILE A 275 -3.64 -0.91 9.66
CA ILE A 275 -5.06 -1.14 9.92
C ILE A 275 -5.31 -2.39 10.77
N PHE A 276 -4.49 -3.44 10.65
CA PHE A 276 -4.65 -4.69 11.38
C PHE A 276 -4.31 -4.57 12.86
N HIS A 277 -3.28 -3.80 13.20
CA HIS A 277 -2.65 -3.89 14.50
C HIS A 277 -3.61 -3.70 15.69
N PRO A 278 -4.55 -2.73 15.68
CA PRO A 278 -5.50 -2.54 16.79
C PRO A 278 -6.56 -3.65 16.93
N PHE A 279 -6.58 -4.61 16.00
CA PHE A 279 -7.48 -5.76 15.99
C PHE A 279 -6.73 -7.09 16.23
N ILE A 280 -5.41 -7.10 16.44
CA ILE A 280 -4.63 -8.35 16.63
C ILE A 280 -5.19 -9.18 17.79
N ASP A 281 -5.54 -8.55 18.92
CA ASP A 281 -6.09 -9.28 20.08
C ASP A 281 -7.60 -9.56 19.97
N ASP A 282 -8.30 -8.93 19.02
CA ASP A 282 -9.72 -9.16 18.74
C ASP A 282 -9.87 -10.44 17.89
N LEU A 283 -9.76 -11.63 18.51
CA LEU A 283 -9.76 -12.94 17.82
C LEU A 283 -11.01 -13.23 16.98
N SER A 284 -12.12 -12.55 17.23
CA SER A 284 -13.34 -12.64 16.41
C SER A 284 -13.22 -11.90 15.07
N VAL A 285 -12.22 -11.04 14.90
CA VAL A 285 -12.00 -10.23 13.70
C VAL A 285 -10.99 -10.93 12.80
N ARG A 286 -11.42 -11.34 11.61
CA ARG A 286 -10.52 -11.88 10.57
C ARG A 286 -9.60 -10.78 10.05
N LEU A 287 -8.31 -11.07 9.94
CA LEU A 287 -7.33 -10.18 9.30
C LEU A 287 -6.92 -10.79 7.97
N VAL A 288 -7.28 -10.13 6.87
CA VAL A 288 -7.07 -10.68 5.52
C VAL A 288 -6.26 -9.71 4.66
N GLY A 289 -5.03 -10.13 4.33
CA GLY A 289 -4.17 -9.42 3.39
C GLY A 289 -4.37 -9.93 1.96
N TYR A 290 -4.37 -9.02 0.98
CA TYR A 290 -4.47 -9.39 -0.43
C TYR A 290 -3.20 -9.00 -1.18
N GLU A 291 -2.50 -10.01 -1.71
CA GLU A 291 -1.24 -9.85 -2.44
C GLU A 291 -1.47 -9.94 -3.95
N ALA A 292 -0.61 -9.29 -4.73
CA ALA A 292 -0.78 -9.20 -6.17
C ALA A 292 -0.37 -10.50 -6.86
N ALA A 293 -1.32 -11.17 -7.49
CA ALA A 293 -1.08 -12.40 -8.23
C ALA A 293 -0.66 -12.16 -9.69
N GLY A 294 -0.55 -10.89 -10.12
CA GLY A 294 -0.16 -10.53 -11.47
C GLY A 294 -1.04 -11.23 -12.52
N ASP A 295 -0.40 -11.97 -13.43
CA ASP A 295 -1.06 -12.73 -14.49
C ASP A 295 -1.69 -14.05 -13.97
N GLY A 296 -1.38 -14.43 -12.73
CA GLY A 296 -1.75 -15.69 -12.08
C GLY A 296 -0.54 -16.28 -11.35
N VAL A 297 -0.74 -16.87 -10.16
CA VAL A 297 0.37 -17.43 -9.35
C VAL A 297 1.09 -18.56 -10.10
N GLU A 298 0.33 -19.40 -10.78
CA GLU A 298 0.82 -20.52 -11.58
C GLU A 298 1.67 -20.10 -12.80
N THR A 299 1.61 -18.83 -13.21
CA THR A 299 2.37 -18.31 -14.36
C THR A 299 3.80 -17.94 -13.99
N GLY A 300 4.11 -17.82 -12.69
CA GLY A 300 5.36 -17.25 -12.18
C GLY A 300 5.49 -15.73 -12.37
N ARG A 301 4.49 -15.06 -12.96
CA ARG A 301 4.44 -13.60 -13.15
C ARG A 301 3.50 -12.96 -12.12
N HIS A 302 3.95 -12.95 -10.87
CA HIS A 302 3.18 -12.44 -9.73
C HIS A 302 4.09 -11.77 -8.68
N ALA A 303 3.47 -11.10 -7.71
CA ALA A 303 4.11 -10.61 -6.48
C ALA A 303 3.49 -11.23 -5.21
N ALA A 304 2.76 -12.35 -5.37
CA ALA A 304 2.10 -13.10 -4.31
C ALA A 304 3.13 -13.85 -3.45
N THR A 305 3.71 -13.13 -2.49
CA THR A 305 4.86 -13.55 -1.68
C THR A 305 4.54 -14.71 -0.74
N PHE A 306 3.34 -14.76 -0.16
CA PHE A 306 2.94 -15.89 0.68
C PHE A 306 2.48 -17.09 -0.14
N ALA A 307 1.80 -16.87 -1.27
CA ALA A 307 1.32 -17.96 -2.12
C ALA A 307 2.45 -18.68 -2.89
N GLY A 308 3.50 -17.97 -3.29
CA GLY A 308 4.59 -18.53 -4.11
C GLY A 308 6.00 -18.41 -3.51
N GLY A 309 6.15 -17.77 -2.35
CA GLY A 309 7.45 -17.54 -1.74
C GLY A 309 7.79 -18.50 -0.61
N THR A 310 9.00 -18.37 -0.09
CA THR A 310 9.52 -19.14 1.05
C THR A 310 10.29 -18.23 2.01
N PRO A 311 10.55 -18.65 3.26
CA PRO A 311 11.35 -17.86 4.20
C PRO A 311 12.81 -17.66 3.75
N GLY A 312 13.34 -16.44 3.88
CA GLY A 312 14.73 -16.08 3.57
C GLY A 312 15.08 -14.66 4.01
N ALA A 313 16.37 -14.31 3.93
CA ALA A 313 16.85 -12.98 4.29
C ALA A 313 16.87 -12.07 3.04
N PHE A 314 16.15 -10.95 3.09
CA PHE A 314 16.06 -10.00 1.99
C PHE A 314 15.95 -8.57 2.51
N GLN A 315 16.72 -7.66 1.88
CA GLN A 315 16.70 -6.22 2.17
C GLN A 315 16.77 -5.86 3.67
N GLY A 316 17.54 -6.62 4.45
CA GLY A 316 17.80 -6.30 5.86
C GLY A 316 16.98 -7.08 6.89
N ALA A 317 16.01 -7.90 6.49
CA ALA A 317 15.24 -8.74 7.42
C ALA A 317 15.06 -10.18 6.92
N TYR A 318 14.86 -11.10 7.86
CA TYR A 318 14.37 -12.45 7.60
C TYR A 318 12.83 -12.44 7.51
N SER A 319 12.27 -12.84 6.37
CA SER A 319 10.83 -12.84 6.10
C SER A 319 10.50 -13.82 4.96
N TYR A 320 9.27 -13.80 4.42
CA TYR A 320 8.97 -14.46 3.16
C TYR A 320 9.45 -13.61 1.97
N LEU A 321 9.95 -14.29 0.94
CA LEU A 321 10.23 -13.71 -0.37
C LEU A 321 10.02 -14.73 -1.51
N LEU A 322 9.83 -14.24 -2.73
CA LEU A 322 9.93 -15.02 -3.96
C LEU A 322 11.42 -15.30 -4.25
N GLN A 323 11.82 -16.57 -4.17
CA GLN A 323 13.18 -17.02 -4.42
C GLN A 323 13.22 -18.40 -5.08
N ASP A 324 14.26 -18.67 -5.85
CA ASP A 324 14.52 -19.98 -6.45
C ASP A 324 15.20 -20.96 -5.47
N GLU A 325 15.51 -22.17 -5.95
CA GLU A 325 16.14 -23.23 -5.14
C GLU A 325 17.54 -22.86 -4.62
N ASP A 326 18.22 -21.91 -5.27
CA ASP A 326 19.55 -21.41 -4.89
C ASP A 326 19.45 -20.16 -3.99
N GLY A 327 18.24 -19.72 -3.64
CA GLY A 327 17.99 -18.54 -2.82
C GLY A 327 18.16 -17.21 -3.56
N GLN A 328 18.16 -17.20 -4.90
CA GLN A 328 18.16 -15.97 -5.68
C GLN A 328 16.76 -15.38 -5.73
N THR A 329 16.65 -14.06 -5.56
CA THR A 329 15.36 -13.37 -5.64
C THR A 329 14.76 -13.49 -7.04
N ILE A 330 13.54 -14.01 -7.13
CA ILE A 330 12.75 -14.04 -8.36
C ILE A 330 12.16 -12.64 -8.59
N GLU A 331 12.16 -12.20 -9.85
CA GLU A 331 11.53 -10.93 -10.24
C GLU A 331 10.02 -11.02 -10.08
N SER A 332 9.43 -10.07 -9.35
CA SER A 332 7.98 -9.99 -9.17
C SER A 332 7.32 -9.35 -10.39
N HIS A 333 6.00 -9.52 -10.51
CA HIS A 333 5.21 -8.83 -11.52
C HIS A 333 3.81 -8.49 -11.00
N SER A 334 3.36 -7.27 -11.24
CA SER A 334 1.97 -6.85 -11.12
C SER A 334 1.72 -5.59 -11.96
N ILE A 335 0.48 -5.40 -12.43
CA ILE A 335 0.03 -4.11 -12.96
C ILE A 335 0.15 -2.96 -11.94
N SER A 336 0.18 -3.28 -10.65
CA SER A 336 0.32 -2.31 -9.56
C SER A 336 1.76 -2.16 -9.09
N ALA A 337 2.41 -1.06 -9.47
CA ALA A 337 3.79 -0.77 -9.06
C ALA A 337 4.00 -0.69 -7.53
N GLY A 338 2.95 -0.43 -6.73
CA GLY A 338 3.04 -0.43 -5.27
C GLY A 338 2.94 -1.82 -4.62
N LEU A 339 2.51 -2.83 -5.35
CA LEU A 339 2.47 -4.24 -4.91
C LEU A 339 3.53 -5.11 -5.59
N ASP A 340 4.16 -4.62 -6.66
CA ASP A 340 5.24 -5.28 -7.37
C ASP A 340 6.55 -5.30 -6.55
N TYR A 341 6.56 -6.16 -5.53
CA TYR A 341 7.65 -6.33 -4.59
C TYR A 341 7.74 -7.81 -4.19
N PRO A 342 8.91 -8.46 -4.31
CA PRO A 342 9.03 -9.91 -4.12
C PRO A 342 9.13 -10.34 -2.65
N GLY A 343 9.12 -9.41 -1.69
CA GLY A 343 9.22 -9.71 -0.26
C GLY A 343 8.01 -9.20 0.52
N VAL A 344 8.01 -9.44 1.83
CA VAL A 344 6.96 -8.91 2.73
C VAL A 344 7.53 -8.56 4.09
N GLY A 345 6.87 -7.65 4.82
CA GLY A 345 7.26 -7.26 6.18
C GLY A 345 7.32 -8.43 7.16
N PRO A 346 8.31 -8.47 8.08
CA PRO A 346 8.51 -9.62 8.97
C PRO A 346 7.37 -9.83 9.98
N GLU A 347 6.68 -8.76 10.38
CA GLU A 347 5.51 -8.88 11.26
C GLU A 347 4.33 -9.56 10.55
N HIS A 348 4.18 -9.36 9.24
CA HIS A 348 3.19 -10.09 8.45
C HIS A 348 3.52 -11.58 8.36
N ALA A 349 4.81 -11.92 8.19
CA ALA A 349 5.27 -13.30 8.20
C ALA A 349 4.97 -13.98 9.55
N TYR A 350 5.28 -13.29 10.65
CA TYR A 350 4.91 -13.76 11.99
C TYR A 350 3.41 -13.97 12.16
N LEU A 351 2.57 -13.00 11.76
CA LEU A 351 1.11 -13.11 11.85
C LEU A 351 0.53 -14.23 10.98
N SER A 352 1.16 -14.51 9.83
CA SER A 352 0.81 -15.64 8.96
C SER A 352 1.06 -16.98 9.67
N ASP A 353 2.27 -17.16 10.17
CA ASP A 353 2.75 -18.43 10.74
C ASP A 353 2.02 -18.82 12.03
N ILE A 354 1.64 -17.85 12.86
CA ILE A 354 0.84 -18.11 14.06
C ILE A 354 -0.66 -18.26 13.74
N GLY A 355 -1.06 -18.16 12.46
CA GLY A 355 -2.43 -18.27 12.00
C GLY A 355 -3.33 -17.09 12.38
N ARG A 356 -2.75 -15.93 12.71
CA ARG A 356 -3.53 -14.74 13.12
C ARG A 356 -4.05 -13.97 11.92
N ALA A 357 -3.28 -13.88 10.83
CA ALA A 357 -3.69 -13.24 9.59
C ALA A 357 -3.59 -14.23 8.43
N THR A 358 -4.50 -14.09 7.45
CA THR A 358 -4.49 -14.88 6.21
C THR A 358 -4.14 -14.00 5.03
N TYR A 359 -3.40 -14.53 4.06
CA TYR A 359 -2.97 -13.80 2.87
C TYR A 359 -3.45 -14.52 1.62
N GLU A 360 -4.12 -13.79 0.73
CA GLU A 360 -4.73 -14.37 -0.47
C GLU A 360 -4.27 -13.65 -1.75
N PRO A 361 -4.02 -14.40 -2.84
CA PRO A 361 -3.72 -13.82 -4.14
C PRO A 361 -4.95 -13.16 -4.80
N VAL A 362 -4.71 -12.01 -5.45
CA VAL A 362 -5.67 -11.32 -6.31
C VAL A 362 -4.97 -10.96 -7.62
N THR A 363 -5.51 -11.43 -8.74
CA THR A 363 -4.94 -11.20 -10.08
C THR A 363 -5.14 -9.76 -10.55
N ASP A 364 -4.35 -9.34 -11.53
CA ASP A 364 -4.46 -8.02 -12.16
C ASP A 364 -5.87 -7.81 -12.72
N SER A 365 -6.47 -8.83 -13.34
CA SER A 365 -7.84 -8.75 -13.87
C SER A 365 -8.89 -8.53 -12.78
N GLU A 366 -8.79 -9.25 -11.66
CA GLU A 366 -9.71 -9.07 -10.52
C GLU A 366 -9.59 -7.66 -9.91
N ALA A 367 -8.36 -7.16 -9.77
CA ALA A 367 -8.12 -5.81 -9.25
C ALA A 367 -8.68 -4.74 -10.19
N MET A 368 -8.49 -4.88 -11.50
CA MET A 368 -9.00 -3.92 -12.48
C MET A 368 -10.54 -3.94 -12.55
N ASP A 369 -11.17 -5.11 -12.46
CA ASP A 369 -12.63 -5.21 -12.36
C ASP A 369 -13.16 -4.50 -11.11
N ALA A 370 -12.49 -4.66 -9.96
CA ALA A 370 -12.84 -3.99 -8.73
C ALA A 370 -12.63 -2.46 -8.79
N LEU A 371 -11.57 -1.99 -9.46
CA LEU A 371 -11.33 -0.58 -9.72
C LEU A 371 -12.48 0.02 -10.52
N LEU A 372 -12.85 -0.63 -11.64
CA LEU A 372 -13.94 -0.19 -12.51
C LEU A 372 -15.27 -0.17 -11.74
N LEU A 373 -15.51 -1.21 -10.95
CA LEU A 373 -16.74 -1.36 -10.19
C LEU A 373 -16.87 -0.26 -9.14
N LEU A 374 -15.84 -0.03 -8.32
CA LEU A 374 -15.86 1.00 -7.29
C LEU A 374 -16.03 2.40 -7.91
N SER A 375 -15.35 2.65 -9.04
CA SER A 375 -15.47 3.90 -9.79
C SER A 375 -16.90 4.15 -10.28
N ARG A 376 -17.56 3.13 -10.84
CA ARG A 376 -18.92 3.25 -11.39
C ARG A 376 -20.02 3.22 -10.34
N ARG A 377 -19.81 2.53 -9.22
CA ARG A 377 -20.85 2.32 -8.21
C ARG A 377 -20.81 3.38 -7.13
N GLU A 378 -19.62 3.81 -6.71
CA GLU A 378 -19.46 4.74 -5.59
C GLU A 378 -18.80 6.06 -5.99
N GLY A 379 -18.37 6.22 -7.25
CA GLY A 379 -17.72 7.45 -7.71
C GLY A 379 -16.33 7.66 -7.08
N ILE A 380 -15.70 6.58 -6.62
CA ILE A 380 -14.38 6.58 -6.00
C ILE A 380 -13.43 5.86 -6.94
N ILE A 381 -12.40 6.55 -7.42
CA ILE A 381 -11.35 5.96 -8.25
C ILE A 381 -10.21 5.52 -7.31
N PRO A 382 -10.11 4.22 -6.96
CA PRO A 382 -9.08 3.75 -6.05
C PRO A 382 -7.72 3.67 -6.74
N ALA A 383 -6.65 3.70 -5.96
CA ALA A 383 -5.36 3.22 -6.46
C ALA A 383 -5.48 1.73 -6.84
N ILE A 384 -4.76 1.28 -7.87
CA ILE A 384 -4.78 -0.13 -8.30
C ILE A 384 -4.35 -1.05 -7.13
N GLU A 385 -3.44 -0.60 -6.27
CA GLU A 385 -3.06 -1.31 -5.04
C GLU A 385 -4.29 -1.56 -4.17
N SER A 386 -5.07 -0.51 -3.87
CA SER A 386 -6.28 -0.60 -3.05
C SER A 386 -7.37 -1.43 -3.73
N ALA A 387 -7.42 -1.44 -5.06
CA ALA A 387 -8.38 -2.24 -5.82
C ALA A 387 -8.19 -3.75 -5.61
N HIS A 388 -6.97 -4.22 -5.33
CA HIS A 388 -6.73 -5.61 -4.92
C HIS A 388 -7.47 -5.94 -3.61
N ALA A 389 -7.44 -5.02 -2.64
CA ALA A 389 -8.14 -5.20 -1.38
C ALA A 389 -9.66 -5.20 -1.56
N VAL A 390 -10.16 -4.35 -2.47
CA VAL A 390 -11.59 -4.30 -2.82
C VAL A 390 -12.02 -5.61 -3.49
N ALA A 391 -11.26 -6.10 -4.47
CA ALA A 391 -11.55 -7.35 -5.17
C ALA A 391 -11.62 -8.54 -4.19
N GLY A 392 -10.60 -8.68 -3.34
CA GLY A 392 -10.57 -9.70 -2.31
C GLY A 392 -11.75 -9.59 -1.33
N ALA A 393 -12.08 -8.38 -0.87
CA ALA A 393 -13.21 -8.15 0.03
C ALA A 393 -14.57 -8.53 -0.59
N LEU A 394 -14.74 -8.39 -1.90
CA LEU A 394 -15.94 -8.86 -2.60
C LEU A 394 -16.04 -10.40 -2.60
N ARG A 395 -14.91 -11.12 -2.72
CA ARG A 395 -14.89 -12.59 -2.57
C ARG A 395 -15.23 -12.98 -1.13
N LEU A 396 -14.60 -12.35 -0.16
CA LEU A 396 -14.83 -12.58 1.27
C LEU A 396 -16.28 -12.26 1.67
N GLY A 397 -16.89 -11.22 1.10
CA GLY A 397 -18.30 -10.91 1.33
C GLY A 397 -19.23 -12.04 0.90
N LYS A 398 -18.98 -12.67 -0.26
CA LYS A 398 -19.75 -13.83 -0.73
C LYS A 398 -19.56 -15.05 0.17
N GLU A 399 -18.39 -15.20 0.79
CA GLU A 399 -18.10 -16.26 1.75
C GLU A 399 -18.84 -16.05 3.08
N LEU A 400 -18.76 -14.83 3.63
CA LEU A 400 -19.34 -14.48 4.94
C LEU A 400 -20.86 -14.28 4.89
N GLY A 401 -21.39 -13.86 3.75
CA GLY A 401 -22.82 -13.71 3.49
C GLY A 401 -23.43 -12.39 3.98
N GLU A 402 -24.76 -12.36 3.95
CA GLU A 402 -25.56 -11.16 4.19
C GLU A 402 -25.34 -10.58 5.59
N GLY A 403 -25.14 -9.26 5.67
CA GLY A 403 -25.00 -8.53 6.93
C GLY A 403 -23.62 -8.62 7.59
N ALA A 404 -22.69 -9.41 7.04
CA ALA A 404 -21.29 -9.41 7.46
C ALA A 404 -20.67 -8.02 7.24
N ILE A 405 -19.81 -7.57 8.16
CA ILE A 405 -19.16 -6.26 8.13
C ILE A 405 -17.70 -6.46 7.77
N ILE A 406 -17.31 -5.95 6.60
CA ILE A 406 -15.94 -6.04 6.10
C ILE A 406 -15.39 -4.61 5.96
N VAL A 407 -14.35 -4.32 6.72
CA VAL A 407 -13.60 -3.07 6.54
C VAL A 407 -12.48 -3.30 5.53
N VAL A 408 -12.38 -2.43 4.54
CA VAL A 408 -11.33 -2.44 3.52
C VAL A 408 -10.48 -1.17 3.66
N ASN A 409 -9.17 -1.32 3.80
CA ASN A 409 -8.27 -0.18 3.76
C ASN A 409 -8.13 0.34 2.33
N LEU A 410 -8.76 1.49 2.03
CA LEU A 410 -8.62 2.16 0.75
C LEU A 410 -7.34 3.01 0.77
N SER A 411 -6.21 2.31 0.63
CA SER A 411 -4.86 2.77 0.94
C SER A 411 -4.36 3.99 0.14
N GLY A 412 -4.98 4.31 -1.01
CA GLY A 412 -4.68 5.49 -1.81
C GLY A 412 -5.69 5.74 -2.94
N ARG A 413 -5.60 6.93 -3.57
CA ARG A 413 -6.41 7.33 -4.73
C ARG A 413 -5.74 7.00 -6.07
N GLY A 414 -6.56 6.76 -7.08
CA GLY A 414 -6.14 6.27 -8.40
C GLY A 414 -5.68 7.31 -9.40
N ASP A 415 -5.49 8.58 -9.02
CA ASP A 415 -5.04 9.62 -9.96
C ASP A 415 -3.75 9.23 -10.71
N LYS A 416 -2.82 8.59 -10.01
CA LYS A 416 -1.54 8.13 -10.58
C LYS A 416 -1.70 6.95 -11.56
N ASP A 417 -2.84 6.27 -11.50
CA ASP A 417 -3.10 5.04 -12.25
C ASP A 417 -4.00 5.29 -13.46
N MET A 418 -4.40 6.55 -13.70
CA MET A 418 -5.37 6.88 -14.75
C MET A 418 -4.89 6.51 -16.15
N ASP A 419 -3.60 6.65 -16.47
CA ASP A 419 -3.08 6.27 -17.78
C ASP A 419 -3.12 4.76 -17.99
N THR A 420 -2.74 3.99 -16.96
CA THR A 420 -2.81 2.52 -16.95
C THR A 420 -4.26 2.04 -17.05
N ALA A 421 -5.16 2.62 -16.25
CA ALA A 421 -6.58 2.26 -16.26
C ALA A 421 -7.25 2.65 -17.58
N ALA A 422 -6.97 3.84 -18.12
CA ALA A 422 -7.52 4.28 -19.40
C ALA A 422 -7.05 3.39 -20.54
N SER A 423 -5.79 2.95 -20.54
CA SER A 423 -5.27 1.98 -21.51
C SER A 423 -5.96 0.61 -21.36
N TRP A 424 -6.08 0.10 -20.13
CA TRP A 424 -6.72 -1.19 -19.83
C TRP A 424 -8.18 -1.25 -20.29
N PHE A 425 -8.97 -0.19 -20.03
CA PHE A 425 -10.38 -0.13 -20.39
C PHE A 425 -10.66 0.48 -21.78
N GLY A 426 -9.62 0.84 -22.54
CA GLY A 426 -9.75 1.46 -23.86
C GLY A 426 -10.48 2.82 -23.84
N LEU A 427 -10.18 3.68 -22.87
CA LEU A 427 -10.84 4.98 -22.67
C LEU A 427 -10.16 6.15 -23.40
N PHE A 428 -8.98 5.93 -23.98
CA PHE A 428 -8.34 6.93 -24.83
C PHE A 428 -8.95 6.91 -26.24
N ASP A 429 -9.54 8.04 -26.63
CA ASP A 429 -10.01 8.25 -28.01
C ASP A 429 -8.78 8.28 -28.95
N GLY A 430 -8.53 7.17 -29.66
CA GLY A 430 -7.43 7.08 -30.63
C GLY A 430 -6.79 5.70 -30.85
N ALA A 431 -7.13 4.68 -30.05
CA ALA A 431 -6.59 3.32 -30.21
C ALA A 431 -7.51 2.36 -31.01
N SER A 432 -8.44 2.87 -31.81
CA SER A 432 -9.07 2.08 -32.87
C SER A 432 -8.21 2.16 -34.14
N GLY A 433 -7.17 1.32 -34.23
CA GLY A 433 -6.43 1.15 -35.47
C GLY A 433 -4.96 0.77 -35.34
N GLN A 434 -4.66 -0.39 -34.73
CA GLN A 434 -3.55 -1.28 -35.13
C GLN A 434 -3.51 -2.51 -34.21
N ALA A 435 -4.42 -3.45 -34.49
CA ALA A 435 -4.10 -4.86 -34.35
C ALA A 435 -4.24 -5.42 -35.76
N ALA A 436 -3.10 -5.60 -36.43
CA ALA A 436 -3.05 -6.30 -37.70
C ALA A 436 -3.55 -7.73 -37.44
N ALA A 437 -4.66 -8.09 -38.09
CA ALA A 437 -4.99 -9.49 -38.30
C ALA A 437 -3.90 -10.10 -39.18
N PRO A 438 -3.46 -11.35 -38.94
CA PRO A 438 -2.64 -12.04 -39.92
C PRO A 438 -3.47 -12.27 -41.18
N ASP A 439 -2.96 -11.79 -42.32
CA ASP A 439 -3.45 -12.15 -43.66
C ASP A 439 -3.33 -13.67 -43.83
N ASP A 440 -4.48 -14.36 -43.86
CA ASP A 440 -4.59 -15.67 -44.48
C ASP A 440 -4.46 -15.48 -46.00
N ALA A 441 -3.23 -15.47 -46.49
CA ALA A 441 -2.95 -15.68 -47.91
C ALA A 441 -3.20 -17.16 -48.23
N ALA A 442 -4.41 -17.45 -48.71
CA ALA A 442 -4.73 -18.71 -49.35
C ALA A 442 -3.93 -18.85 -50.65
N ASP A 443 -3.04 -19.83 -50.66
CA ASP A 443 -2.34 -20.37 -51.82
C ASP A 443 -3.36 -21.14 -52.69
N GLU A 444 -4.02 -20.45 -53.64
CA GLU A 444 -4.72 -21.11 -54.75
C GLU A 444 -3.73 -21.27 -55.92
N ASN A 445 -3.03 -22.42 -55.94
CA ASN A 445 -2.35 -22.90 -57.13
C ASN A 445 -3.36 -23.47 -58.12
N ASP A 446 -3.69 -22.66 -59.12
CA ASP A 446 -4.42 -23.01 -60.33
C ASP A 446 -3.59 -23.96 -61.21
N ASN A 447 -3.90 -25.26 -61.11
CA ASN A 447 -3.43 -26.28 -62.06
C ASN A 447 -4.23 -26.16 -63.36
N THR A 448 -3.63 -25.49 -64.34
CA THR A 448 -4.09 -25.50 -65.73
C THR A 448 -3.68 -26.81 -66.41
N GLU A 449 -4.59 -27.77 -66.48
CA GLU A 449 -4.53 -28.87 -67.46
C GLU A 449 -4.99 -28.34 -68.83
N GLY A 450 -4.02 -28.19 -69.74
CA GLY A 450 -4.28 -28.07 -71.17
C GLY A 450 -4.34 -29.44 -71.83
N SER A 451 -5.46 -29.77 -72.46
CA SER A 451 -5.57 -30.87 -73.42
C SER A 451 -5.58 -30.30 -74.84
N ASP A 452 -4.55 -30.60 -75.64
CA ASP A 452 -4.67 -30.97 -77.06
C ASP A 452 -3.30 -31.20 -77.73
N LYS A 453 -2.90 -32.48 -77.80
CA LYS A 453 -2.36 -33.26 -78.94
C LYS A 453 -1.32 -34.31 -78.57
#